data_AF-A0A7C6PE19-F1
#
_entry.id   AF-A0A7C6PE19-F1
#
_cell.length_a   1.000
_cell.length_b   1.000
_cell.length_c   1.000
_cell.angle_alpha   90.00
_cell.angle_beta   90.00
_cell.angle_gamma   90.00
#
_symmetry.space_group_name_H-M   'P 1'
#
loop_
_entity.id
_entity.type
_entity.pdbx_description
1 polymer ?
#
loop_
_entity_poly.entity_id
_entity_poly.type
_entity_poly.pdbx_seq_one_letter_code
_entity_poly.pdbx_strand_id
1 'polypeptide(L)'
;MRLKNLSRWKLNPSLDGLLFYAQRMDELLFDYTLDTYKPSALNAPSLCIEALNLIVGIENELIDRAALPYVLDELEWSIQNDPIAKSLLEASVDYYILRAEETKLAEVRLRLEVLSRTLESFRYLKATFVALRDHVARGEKAAIDRCARNMVTTLTNIGVSKQHLFNLTNDFFFNPA
;
A
#
# COMPACT_ATOMS: atom_id res chain seq x y z
N MET A 1 -17.40 -13.20 -6.54
CA MET A 1 -17.50 -12.11 -7.53
C MET A 1 -18.91 -12.05 -8.09
N ARG A 2 -19.67 -10.98 -7.81
CA ARG A 2 -20.99 -10.75 -8.43
C ARG A 2 -20.74 -9.99 -9.73
N LEU A 3 -21.23 -10.51 -10.86
CA LEU A 3 -21.11 -9.81 -12.15
C LEU A 3 -21.82 -8.46 -12.04
N LYS A 4 -21.08 -7.37 -12.22
CA LYS A 4 -21.61 -6.00 -12.20
C LYS A 4 -22.23 -5.67 -13.55
N ASN A 5 -23.25 -4.81 -13.53
CA ASN A 5 -23.85 -4.30 -14.74
C ASN A 5 -22.85 -3.38 -15.46
N LEU A 6 -22.55 -3.69 -16.71
CA LEU A 6 -21.62 -2.92 -17.55
C LEU A 6 -22.36 -1.98 -18.52
N SER A 7 -23.65 -1.71 -18.33
CA SER A 7 -24.45 -0.86 -19.22
C SER A 7 -23.90 0.57 -19.40
N ARG A 8 -23.15 1.10 -18.43
CA ARG A 8 -22.45 2.40 -18.53
C ARG A 8 -21.16 2.36 -19.36
N TRP A 9 -20.65 1.16 -19.66
CA TRP A 9 -19.38 0.99 -20.34
C TRP A 9 -19.57 0.83 -21.84
N LYS A 10 -18.90 1.67 -22.61
CA LYS A 10 -18.68 1.43 -24.04
C LYS A 10 -17.50 0.49 -24.16
N LEU A 11 -17.75 -0.81 -24.29
CA LEU A 11 -16.70 -1.82 -24.36
C LEU A 11 -15.82 -1.57 -25.59
N ASN A 12 -14.59 -1.10 -25.34
CA ASN A 12 -13.58 -0.73 -26.32
C ASN A 12 -12.23 -1.18 -25.73
N PRO A 13 -11.34 -1.81 -26.52
CA PRO A 13 -9.99 -2.19 -26.08
C PRO A 13 -9.21 -1.07 -25.37
N SER A 14 -9.39 0.19 -25.76
CA SER A 14 -8.72 1.34 -25.13
C SER A 14 -9.21 1.62 -23.69
N LEU A 15 -10.32 1.02 -23.26
CA LEU A 15 -10.89 1.15 -21.91
C LEU A 15 -10.64 -0.10 -21.05
N ASP A 16 -9.99 -1.14 -21.59
CA ASP A 16 -9.79 -2.42 -20.89
C ASP A 16 -9.02 -2.24 -19.57
N GLY A 17 -8.01 -1.38 -19.56
CA GLY A 17 -7.25 -1.07 -18.34
C GLY A 17 -8.11 -0.38 -17.27
N LEU A 18 -8.96 0.56 -17.69
CA LEU A 18 -9.84 1.30 -16.80
C LEU A 18 -10.97 0.40 -16.26
N LEU A 19 -11.56 -0.43 -17.13
CA LEU A 19 -12.55 -1.42 -16.73
C LEU A 19 -11.96 -2.43 -15.75
N PHE A 20 -10.76 -2.94 -16.03
CA PHE A 20 -10.06 -3.84 -15.13
C PHE A 20 -9.81 -3.16 -13.76
N TYR A 21 -9.35 -1.92 -13.74
CA TYR A 21 -9.18 -1.16 -12.50
C TYR A 21 -10.49 -1.03 -11.71
N ALA A 22 -11.59 -0.66 -12.37
CA ALA A 22 -12.90 -0.53 -11.72
C ALA A 22 -13.36 -1.84 -11.09
N GLN A 23 -13.21 -2.96 -11.82
CA GLN A 23 -13.53 -4.29 -11.32
C GLN A 23 -12.62 -4.70 -10.16
N ARG A 24 -11.33 -4.34 -10.23
CA ARG A 24 -10.37 -4.60 -9.16
C ARG A 24 -10.74 -3.87 -7.88
N MET A 25 -11.07 -2.58 -7.99
CA MET A 25 -11.47 -1.76 -6.86
C MET A 25 -12.74 -2.31 -6.19
N ASP A 26 -13.74 -2.71 -6.98
CA ASP A 26 -14.95 -3.33 -6.43
C ASP A 26 -14.62 -4.60 -5.64
N GLU A 27 -13.77 -5.50 -6.16
CA GLU A 27 -13.43 -6.73 -5.43
C GLU A 27 -12.58 -6.47 -4.18
N LEU A 28 -11.58 -5.58 -4.26
CA LEU A 28 -10.72 -5.22 -3.11
C LEU A 28 -11.54 -4.64 -1.94
N LEU A 29 -12.58 -3.87 -2.27
CA LEU A 29 -13.37 -3.13 -1.31
C LEU A 29 -14.65 -3.87 -0.88
N PHE A 30 -15.02 -4.96 -1.56
CA PHE A 30 -16.17 -5.77 -1.18
C PHE A 30 -15.90 -6.57 0.11
N ASP A 31 -16.89 -6.67 0.98
CA ASP A 31 -16.71 -7.27 2.31
C ASP A 31 -16.67 -8.80 2.29
N TYR A 32 -17.36 -9.42 1.33
CA TYR A 32 -17.44 -10.87 1.19
C TYR A 32 -16.48 -11.44 0.13
N THR A 33 -15.40 -10.70 -0.16
CA THR A 33 -14.31 -11.19 -1.03
C THR A 33 -13.42 -12.18 -0.26
N LEU A 34 -12.90 -13.20 -0.95
CA LEU A 34 -11.96 -14.17 -0.35
C LEU A 34 -10.70 -13.44 0.14
N ASP A 35 -10.14 -13.88 1.27
CA ASP A 35 -9.01 -13.20 1.91
C ASP A 35 -7.79 -13.04 1.00
N THR A 36 -7.52 -14.00 0.11
CA THR A 36 -6.43 -13.93 -0.89
C THR A 36 -6.56 -12.74 -1.86
N TYR A 37 -7.78 -12.23 -2.07
CA TYR A 37 -8.04 -11.09 -2.94
C TYR A 37 -8.11 -9.77 -2.18
N LYS A 38 -8.08 -9.78 -0.84
CA LYS A 38 -8.03 -8.56 -0.04
C LYS A 38 -6.66 -7.90 -0.16
N PRO A 39 -6.58 -6.56 -0.02
CA PRO A 39 -5.30 -5.89 0.12
C PRO A 39 -4.60 -6.36 1.40
N SER A 40 -3.26 -6.36 1.40
CA SER A 40 -2.49 -6.58 2.62
C SER A 40 -2.87 -5.54 3.67
N ALA A 41 -2.89 -5.94 4.95
CA ALA A 41 -3.21 -5.03 6.04
C ALA A 41 -2.22 -3.86 6.10
N LEU A 42 -0.95 -4.13 5.82
CA LEU A 42 0.13 -3.17 5.84
C LEU A 42 0.92 -3.19 4.54
N ASN A 43 1.51 -2.05 4.21
CA ASN A 43 2.48 -1.85 3.13
C ASN A 43 3.69 -1.07 3.66
N ALA A 44 4.68 -0.78 2.82
CA ALA A 44 5.94 -0.16 3.25
C ALA A 44 5.76 1.12 4.11
N PRO A 45 4.90 2.10 3.75
CA PRO A 45 4.61 3.25 4.63
C PRO A 45 4.10 2.85 6.03
N SER A 46 3.11 1.97 6.11
CA SER A 46 2.50 1.60 7.39
C SER A 46 3.39 0.68 8.23
N LEU A 47 4.17 -0.21 7.61
CA LEU A 47 5.20 -1.02 8.28
C LEU A 47 6.31 -0.15 8.88
N CYS A 48 6.67 0.95 8.21
CA CYS A 48 7.65 1.89 8.75
C CYS A 48 7.12 2.60 10.00
N ILE A 49 5.83 2.95 10.02
CA ILE A 49 5.17 3.54 11.20
C ILE A 49 5.07 2.50 12.33
N GLU A 50 4.71 1.26 12.00
CA GLU A 50 4.66 0.16 12.97
C GLU A 50 6.03 -0.09 13.61
N ALA A 51 7.11 -0.13 12.83
CA ALA A 51 8.45 -0.27 13.35
C ALA A 51 8.84 0.86 14.31
N LEU A 52 8.48 2.11 14.01
CA LEU A 52 8.69 3.25 14.90
C LEU A 52 7.88 3.13 16.21
N ASN A 53 6.62 2.71 16.13
CA ASN A 53 5.78 2.47 17.30
C ASN A 53 6.32 1.31 18.16
N LEU A 54 6.82 0.26 17.53
CA LEU A 54 7.46 -0.87 18.19
C LEU A 54 8.70 -0.42 18.98
N ILE A 55 9.53 0.45 18.39
CA ILE A 55 10.67 1.06 19.08
C ILE A 55 10.22 1.83 20.32
N VAL A 56 9.15 2.63 20.23
CA VAL A 56 8.59 3.34 21.39
C VAL A 56 8.10 2.35 22.46
N GLY A 57 7.50 1.22 22.06
CA GLY A 57 7.11 0.14 22.98
C GLY A 57 8.31 -0.50 23.68
N ILE A 58 9.42 -0.71 22.97
CA ILE A 58 10.67 -1.23 23.53
C ILE A 58 11.30 -0.23 24.51
N GLU A 59 11.34 1.06 24.15
CA GLU A 59 11.85 2.14 25.02
C GLU A 59 11.07 2.27 26.33
N ASN A 60 9.76 1.97 26.29
CA ASN A 60 8.89 1.98 27.46
C ASN A 60 8.82 0.63 28.20
N GLU A 61 9.67 -0.35 27.84
CA GLU A 61 9.70 -1.70 28.43
C GLU A 61 8.37 -2.48 28.31
N LEU A 62 7.52 -2.11 27.34
CA LEU A 62 6.24 -2.77 27.08
C LEU A 62 6.37 -3.95 26.11
N ILE A 63 7.43 -3.95 25.30
CA ILE A 63 7.66 -4.96 24.24
C ILE A 63 9.13 -5.39 24.27
N ASP A 64 9.38 -6.68 24.06
CA ASP A 64 10.72 -7.23 23.94
C ASP A 64 11.40 -6.79 22.63
N ARG A 65 12.67 -6.38 22.73
CA ARG A 65 13.50 -6.00 21.57
C ARG A 65 13.61 -7.11 20.52
N ALA A 66 13.48 -8.37 20.91
CA ALA A 66 13.47 -9.53 20.01
C ALA A 66 12.35 -9.48 18.95
N ALA A 67 11.31 -8.66 19.14
CA ALA A 67 10.26 -8.46 18.15
C ALA A 67 10.71 -7.60 16.94
N LEU A 68 11.68 -6.70 17.14
CA LEU A 68 12.07 -5.69 16.14
C LEU A 68 12.58 -6.29 14.83
N PRO A 69 13.48 -7.31 14.82
CA PRO A 69 13.98 -7.89 13.58
C PRO A 69 12.88 -8.40 12.64
N TYR A 70 11.81 -9.01 13.17
CA TYR A 70 10.72 -9.53 12.35
C TYR A 70 9.99 -8.43 11.57
N VAL A 71 9.72 -7.29 12.22
CA VAL A 71 9.07 -6.15 11.57
C VAL A 71 10.02 -5.48 10.56
N LEU A 72 11.32 -5.43 10.87
CA LEU A 72 12.32 -4.91 9.93
C LEU A 72 12.46 -5.80 8.68
N ASP A 73 12.39 -7.13 8.84
CA ASP A 73 12.39 -8.08 7.73
C ASP A 73 11.15 -7.92 6.83
N GLU A 74 9.97 -7.77 7.43
CA GLU A 74 8.74 -7.53 6.67
C GLU A 74 8.78 -6.17 5.94
N LEU A 75 9.26 -5.11 6.61
CA LEU A 75 9.45 -3.79 6.01
C LEU A 75 10.42 -3.83 4.83
N GLU A 76 11.58 -4.48 4.98
CA GLU A 76 12.52 -4.65 3.88
C GLU A 76 11.88 -5.39 2.72
N TRP A 77 11.25 -6.54 2.99
CA TRP A 77 10.60 -7.33 1.95
C TRP A 77 9.53 -6.50 1.22
N SER A 78 8.73 -5.73 1.95
CA SER A 78 7.70 -4.85 1.39
C SER A 78 8.31 -3.81 0.44
N ILE A 79 9.36 -3.11 0.87
CA ILE A 79 10.08 -2.14 0.03
C ILE A 79 10.69 -2.83 -1.19
N GLN A 80 11.31 -4.00 -1.01
CA GLN A 80 11.94 -4.74 -2.08
C GLN A 80 10.94 -5.27 -3.14
N ASN A 81 9.66 -5.43 -2.79
CA ASN A 81 8.63 -5.92 -3.71
C ASN A 81 7.66 -4.82 -4.18
N ASP A 82 7.88 -3.57 -3.76
CA ASP A 82 7.06 -2.43 -4.12
C ASP A 82 7.84 -1.42 -4.99
N PRO A 83 7.60 -1.40 -6.31
CA PRO A 83 8.24 -0.45 -7.22
C PRO A 83 7.99 1.01 -6.86
N ILE A 84 6.85 1.34 -6.24
CA ILE A 84 6.54 2.70 -5.85
C ILE A 84 7.42 3.10 -4.66
N ALA A 85 7.49 2.28 -3.62
CA ALA A 85 8.36 2.52 -2.47
C ALA A 85 9.83 2.68 -2.92
N LYS A 86 10.32 1.77 -3.77
CA LYS A 86 11.69 1.87 -4.33
C LYS A 86 11.93 3.17 -5.08
N SER A 87 10.95 3.63 -5.88
CA SER A 87 11.09 4.85 -6.67
C SER A 87 11.20 6.12 -5.82
N LEU A 88 10.78 6.06 -4.56
CA LEU A 88 10.84 7.17 -3.61
C LEU A 88 12.13 7.21 -2.79
N LEU A 89 12.87 6.10 -2.72
CA LEU A 89 14.13 6.04 -1.97
C LEU A 89 15.24 6.84 -2.65
N GLU A 90 16.05 7.48 -1.84
CA GLU A 90 17.24 8.23 -2.28
C GLU A 90 18.55 7.46 -2.01
N ALA A 91 18.46 6.37 -1.24
CA ALA A 91 19.57 5.47 -0.90
C ALA A 91 19.11 4.00 -0.96
N SER A 92 20.05 3.06 -0.81
CA SER A 92 19.72 1.63 -0.71
C SER A 92 18.91 1.32 0.54
N VAL A 93 18.17 0.20 0.54
CA VAL A 93 17.36 -0.22 1.70
C VAL A 93 18.23 -0.39 2.96
N ASP A 94 19.45 -0.91 2.80
CA ASP A 94 20.43 -1.10 3.89
C ASP A 94 20.85 0.20 4.59
N TYR A 95 20.73 1.35 3.92
CA TYR A 95 20.97 2.64 4.55
C TYR A 95 19.91 2.98 5.60
N TYR A 96 18.66 2.56 5.36
CA TYR A 96 17.52 2.87 6.21
C TYR A 96 17.25 1.78 7.26
N ILE A 97 17.46 0.51 6.92
CA ILE A 97 17.16 -0.63 7.80
C ILE A 97 18.47 -1.19 8.34
N LEU A 98 18.82 -0.80 9.57
CA LEU A 98 20.02 -1.27 10.26
C LEU A 98 19.75 -2.58 11.01
N ARG A 99 20.62 -3.57 10.81
CA ARG A 99 20.43 -4.96 11.29
C ARG A 99 21.51 -5.47 12.26
N ALA A 100 22.53 -4.68 12.58
CA ALA A 100 23.59 -5.20 13.44
C ALA A 100 23.06 -5.40 14.87
N GLU A 101 23.33 -6.55 15.48
CA GLU A 101 22.91 -6.87 16.86
C GLU A 101 23.39 -5.80 17.86
N GLU A 102 24.55 -5.19 17.58
CA GLU A 102 25.14 -4.12 18.38
C GLU A 102 24.66 -2.71 18.02
N THR A 103 23.84 -2.53 16.98
CA THR A 103 23.31 -1.21 16.62
C THR A 103 22.47 -0.66 17.78
N LYS A 104 22.75 0.58 18.17
CA LYS A 104 21.97 1.25 19.22
C LYS A 104 20.54 1.48 18.73
N LEU A 105 19.54 1.20 19.57
CA LEU A 105 18.13 1.39 19.23
C LEU A 105 17.82 2.81 18.71
N ALA A 106 18.45 3.82 19.32
CA ALA A 106 18.34 5.23 18.90
C ALA A 106 18.83 5.47 17.46
N GLU A 107 19.83 4.73 17.00
CA GLU A 107 20.34 4.84 15.63
C GLU A 107 19.38 4.17 14.63
N VAL A 108 18.84 2.99 14.97
CA VAL A 108 17.79 2.33 14.18
C VAL A 108 16.59 3.28 14.04
N ARG A 109 16.13 3.87 15.15
CA ARG A 109 15.05 4.84 15.17
C ARG A 109 15.32 6.01 14.24
N LEU A 110 16.50 6.63 14.32
CA LEU A 110 16.86 7.77 13.47
C LEU A 110 16.76 7.41 11.99
N ARG A 111 17.25 6.24 11.57
CA ARG A 111 17.17 5.80 10.16
C ARG A 111 15.73 5.55 9.72
N LEU A 112 14.92 4.90 10.56
CA LEU A 112 13.51 4.68 10.29
C LEU A 112 12.70 5.99 10.25
N GLU A 113 13.06 6.99 11.04
CA GLU A 113 12.44 8.32 10.98
C GLU A 113 12.79 9.08 9.67
N VAL A 114 13.95 8.80 9.07
CA VAL A 114 14.27 9.31 7.73
C VAL A 114 13.48 8.54 6.68
N LEU A 115 13.39 7.21 6.82
CA LEU A 115 12.61 6.36 5.92
C LEU A 115 11.12 6.73 5.94
N SER A 116 10.54 6.99 7.11
CA SER A 116 9.11 7.34 7.25
C SER A 116 8.77 8.67 6.58
N ARG A 117 9.69 9.65 6.62
CA ARG A 117 9.55 10.91 5.86
C ARG A 117 9.71 10.69 4.36
N THR A 118 10.54 9.74 3.97
CA THR A 118 10.77 9.37 2.56
C THR A 118 9.53 8.68 1.97
N LEU A 119 8.95 7.75 2.73
CA LEU A 119 7.75 6.97 2.40
C LEU A 119 6.47 7.56 2.98
N GLU A 120 6.44 8.86 3.25
CA GLU A 120 5.28 9.54 3.83
C GLU A 120 4.01 9.22 3.01
N SER A 121 2.91 8.89 3.70
CA SER A 121 1.70 8.32 3.10
C SER A 121 1.12 9.15 1.96
N PHE A 122 1.07 10.49 2.07
CA PHE A 122 0.57 11.35 0.98
C PHE A 122 1.55 11.42 -0.19
N ARG A 123 2.86 11.50 0.06
CA ARG A 123 3.91 11.40 -0.97
C ARG A 123 3.81 10.07 -1.72
N TYR A 124 3.65 8.97 -0.98
CA TYR A 124 3.48 7.63 -1.52
C TYR A 124 2.20 7.48 -2.37
N LEU A 125 1.07 7.98 -1.87
CA LEU A 125 -0.20 7.99 -2.62
C LEU A 125 -0.10 8.79 -3.91
N LYS A 126 0.54 9.97 -3.88
CA LYS A 126 0.73 10.78 -5.08
C LYS A 126 1.51 10.02 -6.15
N ALA A 127 2.61 9.36 -5.78
CA ALA A 127 3.38 8.52 -6.70
C ALA A 127 2.56 7.32 -7.21
N THR A 128 1.80 6.69 -6.31
CA THR A 128 0.90 5.57 -6.65
C THR A 128 -0.16 5.99 -7.66
N PHE A 129 -0.79 7.16 -7.50
CA PHE A 129 -1.80 7.66 -8.46
C PHE A 129 -1.22 7.93 -9.85
N VAL A 130 -0.01 8.49 -9.92
CA VAL A 130 0.68 8.72 -11.20
C VAL A 130 0.97 7.39 -11.90
N ALA A 131 1.57 6.43 -11.20
CA ALA A 131 1.87 5.11 -11.75
C ALA A 131 0.59 4.37 -12.16
N LEU A 132 -0.43 4.38 -11.31
CA LEU A 132 -1.71 3.74 -11.57
C LEU A 132 -2.37 4.29 -12.83
N ARG A 133 -2.41 5.62 -13.01
CA ARG A 133 -2.92 6.26 -14.23
C ARG A 133 -2.18 5.75 -15.48
N ASP A 134 -0.85 5.70 -15.42
CA ASP A 134 -0.03 5.31 -16.56
C ASP A 134 -0.22 3.81 -16.90
N HIS A 135 -0.26 2.94 -15.89
CA HIS A 135 -0.54 1.51 -16.05
C HIS A 135 -1.96 1.25 -16.57
N VAL A 136 -2.96 2.02 -16.12
CA VAL A 136 -4.34 1.96 -16.62
C VAL A 136 -4.39 2.35 -18.09
N ALA A 137 -3.71 3.43 -18.49
CA ALA A 137 -3.67 3.87 -19.88
C ALA A 137 -3.00 2.84 -20.82
N ARG A 138 -2.02 2.08 -20.30
CA ARG A 138 -1.32 1.02 -21.04
C ARG A 138 -1.99 -0.36 -20.95
N GLY A 139 -3.01 -0.52 -20.09
CA GLY A 139 -3.68 -1.80 -19.88
C GLY A 139 -2.85 -2.85 -19.14
N GLU A 140 -1.87 -2.44 -18.33
CA GLU A 140 -0.94 -3.34 -17.63
C GLU A 140 -1.57 -3.95 -16.37
N LYS A 141 -2.50 -4.90 -16.55
CA LYS A 141 -3.37 -5.46 -15.48
C LYS A 141 -2.64 -5.87 -14.20
N ALA A 142 -1.49 -6.54 -14.28
CA ALA A 142 -0.72 -6.94 -13.10
C ALA A 142 -0.20 -5.74 -12.30
N ALA A 143 0.24 -4.68 -12.98
CA ALA A 143 0.71 -3.45 -12.33
C ALA A 143 -0.47 -2.65 -11.75
N ILE A 144 -1.62 -2.63 -12.44
CA ILE A 144 -2.87 -2.03 -11.95
C ILE A 144 -3.30 -2.68 -10.64
N ASP A 145 -3.35 -4.03 -10.57
CA ASP A 145 -3.75 -4.75 -9.36
C ASP A 145 -2.82 -4.44 -8.17
N ARG A 146 -1.50 -4.49 -8.38
CA ARG A 146 -0.53 -4.15 -7.33
C ARG A 146 -0.68 -2.72 -6.83
N CYS A 147 -0.77 -1.74 -7.74
CA CYS A 147 -0.93 -0.33 -7.36
C CYS A 147 -2.27 -0.09 -6.64
N ALA A 148 -3.36 -0.69 -7.11
CA ALA A 148 -4.67 -0.57 -6.49
C ALA A 148 -4.69 -1.15 -5.07
N ARG A 149 -4.06 -2.33 -4.86
CA ARG A 149 -3.90 -2.92 -3.51
C ARG A 149 -3.17 -1.98 -2.57
N ASN A 150 -1.98 -1.52 -2.95
CA ASN A 150 -1.17 -0.62 -2.11
C ASN A 150 -1.86 0.73 -1.86
N MET A 151 -2.58 1.25 -2.85
CA MET A 151 -3.39 2.46 -2.70
C MET A 151 -4.49 2.27 -1.66
N VAL A 152 -5.27 1.18 -1.75
CA VAL A 152 -6.32 0.88 -0.77
C VAL A 152 -5.74 0.68 0.61
N THR A 153 -4.66 -0.12 0.75
CA THR A 153 -3.95 -0.30 2.02
C THR A 153 -3.54 1.04 2.62
N THR A 154 -2.91 1.93 1.84
CA THR A 154 -2.46 3.23 2.33
C THR A 154 -3.63 4.11 2.77
N LEU A 155 -4.68 4.20 1.94
CA LEU A 155 -5.88 5.00 2.25
C LEU A 155 -6.56 4.53 3.52
N THR A 156 -6.69 3.22 3.71
CA THR A 156 -7.28 2.66 4.93
C THR A 156 -6.41 2.91 6.15
N ASN A 157 -5.08 2.78 6.04
CA ASN A 157 -4.15 3.05 7.15
C ASN A 157 -4.10 4.52 7.56
N ILE A 158 -4.40 5.47 6.66
CA ILE A 158 -4.55 6.90 7.02
C ILE A 158 -5.98 7.27 7.48
N GLY A 159 -6.87 6.28 7.66
CA GLY A 159 -8.19 6.47 8.27
C GLY A 159 -9.35 6.59 7.28
N VAL A 160 -9.16 6.37 5.98
CA VAL A 160 -10.27 6.36 5.02
C VAL A 160 -11.06 5.07 5.16
N SER A 161 -12.37 5.20 5.39
CA SER A 161 -13.28 4.06 5.51
C SER A 161 -13.31 3.22 4.22
N LYS A 162 -13.12 1.91 4.37
CA LYS A 162 -13.29 0.93 3.28
C LYS A 162 -14.68 1.03 2.64
N GLN A 163 -15.73 1.17 3.46
CA GLN A 163 -17.10 1.33 2.98
C GLN A 163 -17.27 2.60 2.14
N HIS A 164 -16.64 3.70 2.57
CA HIS A 164 -16.68 4.95 1.81
C HIS A 164 -16.01 4.79 0.43
N LEU A 165 -14.84 4.15 0.37
CA LEU A 165 -14.17 3.83 -0.89
C LEU A 165 -15.01 2.91 -1.78
N PHE A 166 -15.67 1.91 -1.19
CA PHE A 166 -16.55 0.98 -1.91
C PHE A 166 -17.73 1.71 -2.56
N ASN A 167 -18.39 2.59 -1.81
CA ASN A 167 -19.52 3.38 -2.30
C ASN A 167 -19.08 4.31 -3.44
N LEU A 168 -17.98 5.07 -3.25
CA LEU A 168 -17.42 5.93 -4.29
C LEU A 168 -17.08 5.18 -5.58
N THR A 169 -16.48 3.99 -5.44
CA THR A 169 -16.16 3.12 -6.59
C THR A 169 -17.43 2.72 -7.34
N ASN A 170 -18.47 2.31 -6.61
CA ASN A 170 -19.73 1.87 -7.22
C ASN A 170 -20.50 3.02 -7.87
N ASP A 171 -20.57 4.17 -7.21
CA ASP A 171 -21.26 5.35 -7.72
C ASP A 171 -20.59 5.89 -8.99
N PHE A 172 -19.26 5.88 -9.02
CA PHE A 172 -18.52 6.35 -10.19
C PHE A 172 -18.60 5.37 -11.37
N PHE A 173 -18.38 4.07 -11.15
CA PHE A 173 -18.17 3.10 -12.24
C PHE A 173 -19.38 2.24 -12.61
N PHE A 174 -20.34 2.01 -11.70
CA PHE A 174 -21.34 0.95 -11.86
C PHE A 174 -22.80 1.40 -11.66
N ASN A 175 -23.10 2.32 -10.75
CA ASN A 175 -24.47 2.78 -10.49
C ASN A 175 -24.92 3.82 -11.53
N PRO A 176 -26.21 3.91 -11.89
CA PRO A 176 -26.74 5.02 -12.69
C PRO A 176 -26.66 6.34 -11.89
N ALA A 177 -26.47 7.46 -12.60
CA ALA A 177 -26.58 8.80 -12.01
C ALA A 177 -28.05 9.20 -11.82
#